data_AF-A0AAE7AKE8-F1
#
_entry.id   AF-A0AAE7AKE8-F1
#
_cell.length_a   1.000
_cell.length_b   1.000
_cell.length_c   1.000
_cell.angle_alpha   90.00
_cell.angle_beta   90.00
_cell.angle_gamma   90.00
#
_symmetry.space_group_name_H-M   'P 1'
#
loop_
_entity.id
_entity.type
_entity.pdbx_description
1 polymer ?
#
loop_
_entity_poly.entity_id
_entity_poly.type
_entity_poly.pdbx_seq_one_letter_code
_entity_poly.pdbx_strand_id
1 'polypeptide(L)'
;MAFPVKWYASQMQGAPSLGDASAGALTALLKAVLVTGFGTLTLTSLVWDATEGAAKATIAGGHAYLKDSVIEVSGASPAAYNGEHRVKKVSSTEVWFELDGGNPGSAGSGTMSMKVAPLGWTLTHESGDGMVAIYRPTNVSESGNVSLRIDNTAFSGWTGAANAHLAKVLVVEDVVDINTFTTVTEGRWPATGRYSDKRWDLIGDPQLFYFMPAYAAANYQFMYHFGYIKSLRPGDRYHAVFNSYPSLLATDVSRNWSIGGGANNSSYGNNWPLFDSVDSYLARPFHQLFGTTTFWRKGLFGRFGTGMNVPNGPDNGFYLSADPVMVMETNSHLRGYLPGLICPFSSPLDWHRKNFAGLPALPAKTVRFILLGYSQSQNPASQVCLVGFDLTGPWR
;
A
#
# COMPACT_ATOMS: atom_id res chain seq x y z
N MET A 1 -2.06 -13.82 -12.36
CA MET A 1 -0.93 -12.89 -12.58
C MET A 1 0.33 -13.52 -12.02
N ALA A 2 1.45 -13.50 -12.75
CA ALA A 2 2.71 -14.12 -12.32
C ALA A 2 3.33 -13.44 -11.08
N PHE A 3 3.16 -12.11 -10.95
CA PHE A 3 3.64 -11.33 -9.82
C PHE A 3 2.49 -10.64 -9.08
N PRO A 4 1.70 -11.36 -8.26
CA PRO A 4 0.49 -10.82 -7.66
C PRO A 4 0.79 -9.75 -6.61
N VAL A 5 1.90 -9.85 -5.86
CA VAL A 5 2.24 -8.88 -4.82
C VAL A 5 3.22 -7.85 -5.34
N LYS A 6 2.87 -6.57 -5.21
CA LYS A 6 3.69 -5.45 -5.69
C LYS A 6 3.85 -4.40 -4.60
N TRP A 7 5.00 -3.74 -4.60
CA TRP A 7 5.26 -2.59 -3.77
C TRP A 7 5.63 -1.39 -4.62
N TYR A 8 5.32 -0.22 -4.10
CA TYR A 8 5.46 1.07 -4.76
C TYR A 8 5.95 2.07 -3.73
N ALA A 9 6.76 3.02 -4.19
CA ALA A 9 7.31 4.03 -3.33
C ALA A 9 7.55 5.33 -4.10
N SER A 10 7.44 6.46 -3.40
CA SER A 10 7.53 7.81 -3.99
C SER A 10 8.85 8.13 -4.71
N GLN A 11 9.93 7.38 -4.48
CA GLN A 11 11.23 7.55 -5.13
C GLN A 11 11.39 6.71 -6.41
N MET A 12 10.40 5.89 -6.77
CA MET A 12 10.45 5.10 -8.00
C MET A 12 10.39 6.00 -9.24
N GLN A 13 10.93 5.47 -10.35
CA GLN A 13 10.87 6.10 -11.66
C GLN A 13 9.48 6.61 -12.00
N GLY A 14 9.33 7.91 -12.21
CA GLY A 14 8.07 8.55 -12.59
C GLY A 14 6.92 8.34 -11.61
N ALA A 15 7.22 8.08 -10.33
CA ALA A 15 6.21 7.89 -9.30
C ALA A 15 5.29 9.13 -9.19
N PRO A 16 3.97 8.94 -9.12
CA PRO A 16 3.03 10.04 -8.98
C PRO A 16 3.23 10.81 -7.67
N SER A 17 2.96 12.11 -7.70
CA SER A 17 3.06 12.99 -6.55
C SER A 17 1.70 13.16 -5.86
N LEU A 18 1.68 13.09 -4.52
CA LEU A 18 0.53 13.52 -3.72
C LEU A 18 0.33 15.05 -3.73
N GLY A 19 1.22 15.79 -4.39
CA GLY A 19 1.13 17.24 -4.48
C GLY A 19 1.20 17.93 -3.12
N ASP A 20 0.73 19.17 -3.08
CA ASP A 20 0.68 20.01 -1.87
C ASP A 20 -0.76 20.51 -1.63
N ALA A 21 -1.34 21.20 -2.60
CA ALA A 21 -2.69 21.75 -2.54
C ALA A 21 -3.54 21.41 -3.77
N SER A 22 -3.04 20.52 -4.65
CA SER A 22 -3.69 20.18 -5.91
C SER A 22 -4.84 19.20 -5.68
N ALA A 23 -6.04 19.56 -6.15
CA ALA A 23 -7.16 18.63 -6.24
C ALA A 23 -6.82 17.46 -7.18
N GLY A 24 -7.43 16.30 -6.95
CA GLY A 24 -7.24 15.10 -7.76
C GLY A 24 -5.88 14.38 -7.60
N ALA A 25 -4.94 14.89 -6.81
CA ALA A 25 -3.61 14.29 -6.66
C ALA A 25 -3.66 12.84 -6.12
N LEU A 26 -4.53 12.56 -5.14
CA LEU A 26 -4.72 11.20 -4.61
C LEU A 26 -5.35 10.28 -5.65
N THR A 27 -6.34 10.76 -6.40
CA THR A 27 -7.00 10.00 -7.47
C THR A 27 -6.01 9.65 -8.59
N ALA A 28 -5.19 10.63 -9.02
CA ALA A 28 -4.15 10.40 -10.01
C ALA A 28 -3.10 9.38 -9.54
N LEU A 29 -2.68 9.46 -8.27
CA LEU A 29 -1.75 8.50 -7.67
C LEU A 29 -2.34 7.08 -7.67
N LEU A 30 -3.56 6.92 -7.17
CA LEU A 30 -4.19 5.61 -7.09
C LEU A 30 -4.46 5.04 -8.49
N LYS A 31 -4.85 5.85 -9.47
CA LYS A 31 -4.98 5.40 -10.87
C LYS A 31 -3.65 4.89 -11.44
N ALA A 32 -2.57 5.65 -11.24
CA ALA A 32 -1.24 5.28 -11.69
C ALA A 32 -0.75 3.96 -11.06
N VAL A 33 -0.93 3.81 -9.74
CA VAL A 33 -0.44 2.64 -9.01
C VAL A 33 -1.35 1.42 -9.21
N LEU A 34 -2.66 1.60 -9.13
CA LEU A 34 -3.61 0.48 -9.10
C LEU A 34 -3.92 -0.07 -10.51
N VAL A 35 -3.90 0.79 -11.54
CA VAL A 35 -4.51 0.47 -12.85
C VAL A 35 -3.55 0.59 -14.02
N THR A 36 -2.85 1.72 -14.19
CA THR A 36 -2.10 1.97 -15.44
C THR A 36 -0.63 1.58 -15.39
N GLY A 37 -0.03 1.58 -14.20
CA GLY A 37 1.42 1.63 -14.03
C GLY A 37 1.93 3.04 -14.30
N PHE A 38 3.23 3.25 -14.12
CA PHE A 38 3.86 4.57 -14.28
C PHE A 38 5.35 4.45 -14.62
N GLY A 39 5.97 5.59 -14.97
CA GLY A 39 7.41 5.67 -15.14
C GLY A 39 7.95 5.12 -16.46
N THR A 40 7.14 5.04 -17.52
CA THR A 40 7.56 4.48 -18.81
C THR A 40 8.83 5.14 -19.36
N LEU A 41 9.83 4.32 -19.69
CA LEU A 41 11.07 4.70 -20.36
C LEU A 41 11.33 3.77 -21.55
N THR A 42 11.96 4.30 -22.60
CA THR A 42 12.41 3.52 -23.76
C THR A 42 13.71 2.80 -23.42
N LEU A 43 13.80 1.52 -23.80
CA LEU A 43 15.03 0.74 -23.66
C LEU A 43 15.94 0.96 -24.86
N THR A 44 17.22 1.21 -24.62
CA THR A 44 18.24 1.31 -25.69
C THR A 44 18.86 -0.06 -26.02
N SER A 45 18.83 -0.99 -25.08
CA SER A 45 19.26 -2.37 -25.27
C SER A 45 18.49 -3.31 -24.34
N LEU A 46 18.31 -4.55 -24.76
CA LEU A 46 17.79 -5.63 -23.94
C LEU A 46 18.48 -6.93 -24.35
N VAL A 47 19.30 -7.49 -23.46
CA VAL A 47 20.14 -8.66 -23.76
C VAL A 47 20.12 -9.64 -22.60
N TRP A 48 20.45 -10.91 -22.86
CA TRP A 48 20.67 -11.87 -21.79
C TRP A 48 22.06 -11.70 -21.17
N ASP A 49 22.13 -11.55 -19.85
CA ASP A 49 23.37 -11.56 -19.07
C ASP A 49 23.55 -12.93 -18.42
N ALA A 50 24.46 -13.74 -18.99
CA ALA A 50 24.71 -15.10 -18.52
C ALA A 50 25.36 -15.16 -17.12
N THR A 51 26.04 -14.09 -16.70
CA THR A 51 26.69 -14.05 -15.37
C THR A 51 25.64 -13.89 -14.28
N GLU A 52 24.65 -13.03 -14.52
CA GLU A 52 23.55 -12.79 -13.60
C GLU A 52 22.39 -13.78 -13.79
N GLY A 53 22.39 -14.54 -14.89
CA GLY A 53 21.30 -15.44 -15.26
C GLY A 53 19.98 -14.69 -15.45
N ALA A 54 20.02 -13.51 -16.05
CA ALA A 54 18.89 -12.58 -16.12
C ALA A 54 18.90 -11.76 -17.42
N ALA A 55 17.73 -11.25 -17.81
CA ALA A 55 17.64 -10.23 -18.85
C ALA A 55 18.16 -8.89 -18.31
N LYS A 56 18.97 -8.20 -19.09
CA LYS A 56 19.57 -6.90 -18.80
C LYS A 56 19.02 -5.86 -19.77
N ALA A 57 18.17 -4.97 -19.26
CA ALA A 57 17.70 -3.79 -19.96
C ALA A 57 18.65 -2.61 -19.72
N THR A 58 18.95 -1.85 -20.77
CA THR A 58 19.73 -0.61 -20.70
C THR A 58 18.85 0.59 -21.02
N ILE A 59 18.97 1.64 -20.21
CA ILE A 59 18.29 2.92 -20.38
C ILE A 59 19.36 4.01 -20.33
N ALA A 60 19.78 4.51 -21.49
CA ALA A 60 20.92 5.42 -21.60
C ALA A 60 20.76 6.72 -20.80
N GLY A 61 19.53 7.23 -20.67
CA GLY A 61 19.22 8.43 -19.87
C GLY A 61 19.21 8.21 -18.36
N GLY A 62 19.47 6.98 -17.89
CA GLY A 62 19.34 6.58 -16.50
C GLY A 62 17.89 6.29 -16.09
N HIS A 63 17.71 5.77 -14.88
CA HIS A 63 16.39 5.44 -14.33
C HIS A 63 16.38 5.44 -12.80
N ALA A 64 15.18 5.43 -12.21
CA ALA A 64 14.95 5.20 -10.77
C ALA A 64 14.09 3.95 -10.48
N TYR A 65 14.14 2.92 -11.33
CA TYR A 65 13.60 1.60 -11.00
C TYR A 65 14.33 0.99 -9.81
N LEU A 66 13.61 0.18 -9.01
CA LEU A 66 14.12 -0.35 -7.74
C LEU A 66 14.12 -1.88 -7.72
N LYS A 67 15.11 -2.45 -7.03
CA LYS A 67 15.18 -3.89 -6.76
C LYS A 67 13.90 -4.41 -6.08
N ASP A 68 13.48 -5.62 -6.41
CA ASP A 68 12.28 -6.32 -5.91
C ASP A 68 10.94 -5.65 -6.29
N SER A 69 10.96 -4.54 -7.03
CA SER A 69 9.76 -3.98 -7.67
C SER A 69 9.38 -4.81 -8.90
N VAL A 70 8.13 -4.69 -9.36
CA VAL A 70 7.66 -5.36 -10.58
C VAL A 70 7.59 -4.34 -11.70
N ILE A 71 8.31 -4.61 -12.78
CA ILE A 71 8.27 -3.83 -14.02
C ILE A 71 7.45 -4.56 -15.08
N GLU A 72 7.00 -3.83 -16.09
CA GLU A 72 6.34 -4.38 -17.28
C GLU A 72 7.15 -3.97 -18.51
N VAL A 73 7.57 -4.96 -19.30
CA VAL A 73 8.28 -4.76 -20.58
C VAL A 73 7.31 -4.97 -21.73
N SER A 74 7.37 -4.06 -22.71
CA SER A 74 6.51 -4.10 -23.89
C SER A 74 7.28 -3.75 -25.16
N GLY A 75 6.89 -4.36 -26.27
CA GLY A 75 7.41 -4.07 -27.61
C GLY A 75 8.72 -4.76 -27.98
N ALA A 76 9.16 -5.76 -27.21
CA ALA A 76 10.34 -6.56 -27.49
C ALA A 76 10.04 -7.80 -28.35
N SER A 77 10.97 -8.13 -29.24
CA SER A 77 11.09 -9.44 -29.89
C SER A 77 12.48 -10.01 -29.61
N PRO A 78 12.63 -11.25 -29.08
CA PRO A 78 11.58 -12.25 -28.86
C PRO A 78 10.54 -11.88 -27.79
N ALA A 79 9.32 -12.43 -27.94
CA ALA A 79 8.20 -12.12 -27.05
C ALA A 79 8.42 -12.55 -25.59
N ALA A 80 9.37 -13.44 -25.32
CA ALA A 80 9.74 -13.90 -23.98
C ALA A 80 10.24 -12.78 -23.07
N TYR A 81 10.71 -11.66 -23.63
CA TYR A 81 11.08 -10.48 -22.84
C TYR A 81 9.88 -9.67 -22.36
N ASN A 82 8.72 -9.75 -23.02
CA ASN A 82 7.56 -8.94 -22.70
C ASN A 82 6.82 -9.45 -21.46
N GLY A 83 5.98 -8.60 -20.88
CA GLY A 83 5.17 -8.90 -19.71
C GLY A 83 5.78 -8.35 -18.42
N GLU A 84 5.20 -8.77 -17.31
CA GLU A 84 5.64 -8.33 -15.99
C GLU A 84 6.81 -9.18 -15.50
N HIS A 85 7.80 -8.54 -14.86
CA HIS A 85 8.98 -9.21 -14.30
C HIS A 85 9.40 -8.57 -12.98
N ARG A 86 9.90 -9.39 -12.05
CA ARG A 86 10.49 -8.89 -10.80
C ARG A 86 11.92 -8.42 -11.06
N VAL A 87 12.23 -7.21 -10.63
CA VAL A 87 13.59 -6.66 -10.73
C VAL A 87 14.52 -7.37 -9.75
N LYS A 88 15.59 -7.98 -10.25
CA LYS A 88 16.63 -8.67 -9.49
C LYS A 88 17.70 -7.71 -8.98
N LYS A 89 18.12 -6.77 -9.84
CA LYS A 89 19.24 -5.85 -9.60
C LYS A 89 19.09 -4.60 -10.47
N VAL A 90 19.67 -3.50 -10.02
CA VAL A 90 19.71 -2.23 -10.75
C VAL A 90 21.09 -1.58 -10.64
N SER A 91 21.48 -0.83 -11.66
CA SER A 91 22.53 0.20 -11.62
C SER A 91 21.91 1.57 -11.90
N SER A 92 22.71 2.58 -12.23
CA SER A 92 22.17 3.88 -12.66
C SER A 92 21.52 3.84 -14.05
N THR A 93 21.92 2.90 -14.91
CA THR A 93 21.50 2.82 -16.32
C THR A 93 21.01 1.44 -16.77
N GLU A 94 21.09 0.43 -15.90
CA GLU A 94 20.75 -0.95 -16.25
C GLU A 94 19.82 -1.58 -15.21
N VAL A 95 18.86 -2.39 -15.68
CA VAL A 95 17.91 -3.16 -14.87
C VAL A 95 18.03 -4.62 -15.25
N TRP A 96 18.23 -5.49 -14.26
CA TRP A 96 18.22 -6.94 -14.43
C TRP A 96 16.93 -7.53 -13.87
N PHE A 97 16.32 -8.45 -14.62
CA PHE A 97 15.12 -9.17 -14.22
C PHE A 97 15.16 -10.61 -14.75
N GLU A 98 14.64 -11.54 -13.97
CA GLU A 98 14.63 -12.96 -14.33
C GLU A 98 13.47 -13.23 -15.30
N LEU A 99 13.72 -14.14 -16.24
CA LEU A 99 12.71 -14.64 -17.18
C LEU A 99 12.39 -16.08 -16.81
N ASP A 100 11.10 -16.41 -16.66
CA ASP A 100 10.65 -17.76 -16.29
C ASP A 100 11.16 -18.83 -17.29
N GLY A 101 11.28 -18.47 -18.57
CA GLY A 101 11.79 -19.34 -19.64
C GLY A 101 13.32 -19.33 -19.83
N GLY A 102 14.06 -18.54 -19.06
CA GLY A 102 15.51 -18.38 -19.21
C GLY A 102 15.91 -17.56 -20.45
N ASN A 103 17.10 -17.84 -21.00
CA ASN A 103 17.69 -17.10 -22.12
C ASN A 103 16.80 -17.16 -23.38
N PRO A 104 16.32 -16.01 -23.90
CA PRO A 104 15.48 -15.96 -25.11
C PRO A 104 16.19 -16.30 -26.42
N GLY A 105 17.50 -16.57 -26.39
CA GLY A 105 18.30 -16.99 -27.55
C GLY A 105 18.79 -15.85 -28.44
N SER A 106 18.21 -14.66 -28.32
CA SER A 106 18.67 -13.45 -29.00
C SER A 106 18.43 -12.18 -28.18
N ALA A 107 19.07 -11.08 -28.59
CA ALA A 107 18.83 -9.76 -28.04
C ALA A 107 17.41 -9.28 -28.39
N GLY A 108 16.82 -8.50 -27.49
CA GLY A 108 15.57 -7.79 -27.73
C GLY A 108 15.71 -6.79 -28.87
N SER A 109 14.70 -6.78 -29.73
CA SER A 109 14.54 -5.87 -30.87
C SER A 109 13.13 -5.28 -30.88
N GLY A 110 12.91 -4.20 -31.64
CA GLY A 110 11.63 -3.48 -31.71
C GLY A 110 11.61 -2.21 -30.87
N THR A 111 10.43 -1.58 -30.76
CA THR A 111 10.22 -0.38 -29.94
C THR A 111 9.98 -0.79 -28.50
N MET A 112 11.07 -1.07 -27.80
CA MET A 112 11.05 -1.61 -26.45
C MET A 112 10.86 -0.51 -25.41
N SER A 113 9.98 -0.77 -24.45
CA SER A 113 9.75 0.10 -23.31
C SER A 113 9.63 -0.71 -22.02
N MET A 114 9.91 -0.05 -20.91
CA MET A 114 9.73 -0.58 -19.57
C MET A 114 9.00 0.46 -18.72
N LYS A 115 8.11 0.02 -17.84
CA LYS A 115 7.44 0.86 -16.83
C LYS A 115 7.30 0.09 -15.51
N VAL A 116 6.97 0.76 -14.41
CA VAL A 116 6.51 0.09 -13.18
C VAL A 116 5.11 -0.49 -13.44
N ALA A 117 4.92 -1.78 -13.15
CA ALA A 117 3.68 -2.49 -13.43
C ALA A 117 2.53 -2.08 -12.49
N PRO A 118 1.27 -1.97 -12.96
CA PRO A 118 0.11 -1.67 -12.12
C PRO A 118 -0.20 -2.78 -11.11
N LEU A 119 -0.93 -2.47 -10.04
CA LEU A 119 -1.30 -3.48 -9.05
C LEU A 119 -2.30 -4.52 -9.60
N GLY A 120 -3.02 -4.16 -10.67
CA GLY A 120 -3.98 -5.04 -11.33
C GLY A 120 -5.38 -4.91 -10.74
N TRP A 121 -5.78 -3.69 -10.39
CA TRP A 121 -7.16 -3.32 -10.04
C TRP A 121 -7.85 -2.67 -11.24
N THR A 122 -9.17 -2.49 -11.15
CA THR A 122 -10.00 -1.88 -12.17
C THR A 122 -10.46 -0.49 -11.73
N LEU A 123 -10.31 0.52 -12.60
CA LEU A 123 -11.00 1.81 -12.50
C LEU A 123 -12.35 1.67 -13.20
N THR A 124 -13.46 1.69 -12.45
CA THR A 124 -14.79 1.48 -13.02
C THR A 124 -15.44 2.79 -13.44
N HIS A 125 -15.17 3.87 -12.72
CA HIS A 125 -15.72 5.20 -12.99
C HIS A 125 -14.68 6.27 -12.66
N GLU A 126 -14.65 7.34 -13.45
CA GLU A 126 -13.80 8.52 -13.23
C GLU A 126 -14.56 9.77 -13.69
N SER A 127 -14.47 10.85 -12.93
CA SER A 127 -15.06 12.14 -13.33
C SER A 127 -14.25 12.75 -14.48
N GLY A 128 -14.89 13.62 -15.29
CA GLY A 128 -14.22 14.25 -16.44
C GLY A 128 -12.98 15.09 -16.08
N ASP A 129 -12.90 15.57 -14.83
CA ASP A 129 -11.75 16.30 -14.28
C ASP A 129 -10.72 15.40 -13.57
N GLY A 130 -10.97 14.09 -13.48
CA GLY A 130 -10.10 13.11 -12.82
C GLY A 130 -10.03 13.23 -11.30
N MET A 131 -10.89 14.03 -10.66
CA MET A 131 -10.83 14.26 -9.21
C MET A 131 -11.60 13.23 -8.39
N VAL A 132 -12.58 12.54 -9.00
CA VAL A 132 -13.38 11.49 -8.39
C VAL A 132 -13.16 10.19 -9.17
N ALA A 133 -12.99 9.08 -8.45
CA ALA A 133 -12.81 7.77 -9.06
C ALA A 133 -13.40 6.64 -8.21
N ILE A 134 -13.80 5.55 -8.86
CA ILE A 134 -14.21 4.30 -8.21
C ILE A 134 -13.28 3.16 -8.64
N TYR A 135 -12.63 2.54 -7.66
CA TYR A 135 -11.72 1.40 -7.85
C TYR A 135 -12.35 0.12 -7.31
N ARG A 136 -12.11 -0.98 -8.02
CA ARG A 136 -12.56 -2.31 -7.63
C ARG A 136 -11.45 -3.34 -7.90
N PRO A 137 -11.26 -4.35 -7.04
CA PRO A 137 -10.48 -5.53 -7.37
C PRO A 137 -10.92 -6.21 -8.67
N THR A 138 -9.98 -6.78 -9.41
CA THR A 138 -10.25 -7.32 -10.75
C THR A 138 -10.92 -8.69 -10.71
N ASN A 139 -10.60 -9.54 -9.72
CA ASN A 139 -11.26 -10.84 -9.57
C ASN A 139 -12.53 -10.71 -8.74
N VAL A 140 -13.61 -10.24 -9.38
CA VAL A 140 -14.91 -9.97 -8.73
C VAL A 140 -15.64 -11.21 -8.19
N SER A 141 -15.18 -12.43 -8.50
CA SER A 141 -15.76 -13.67 -7.98
C SER A 141 -15.23 -13.99 -6.58
N GLU A 142 -13.94 -13.71 -6.35
CA GLU A 142 -13.31 -13.76 -5.03
C GLU A 142 -13.51 -12.47 -4.24
N SER A 143 -13.60 -11.34 -4.95
CA SER A 143 -13.90 -10.05 -4.35
C SER A 143 -15.39 -9.99 -4.05
N GLY A 144 -15.73 -9.44 -2.90
CA GLY A 144 -17.11 -9.11 -2.59
C GLY A 144 -17.72 -8.02 -3.47
N ASN A 145 -18.88 -7.51 -3.06
CA ASN A 145 -19.65 -6.56 -3.86
C ASN A 145 -19.24 -5.10 -3.69
N VAL A 146 -18.32 -4.78 -2.79
CA VAL A 146 -17.98 -3.38 -2.48
C VAL A 146 -16.79 -2.86 -3.29
N SER A 147 -16.80 -1.54 -3.51
CA SER A 147 -15.77 -0.79 -4.25
C SER A 147 -15.31 0.41 -3.41
N LEU A 148 -14.13 0.94 -3.74
CA LEU A 148 -13.57 2.14 -3.11
C LEU A 148 -13.85 3.35 -3.98
N ARG A 149 -14.63 4.31 -3.49
CA ARG A 149 -14.82 5.61 -4.14
C ARG A 149 -13.94 6.64 -3.45
N ILE A 150 -13.15 7.35 -4.24
CA ILE A 150 -12.33 8.49 -3.82
C ILE A 150 -12.93 9.74 -4.42
N ASP A 151 -13.13 10.76 -3.59
CA ASP A 151 -13.52 12.09 -4.01
C ASP A 151 -12.49 13.08 -3.49
N ASN A 152 -11.63 13.50 -4.40
CA ASN A 152 -10.56 14.46 -4.17
C ASN A 152 -10.86 15.79 -4.85
N THR A 153 -12.14 16.16 -4.99
CA THR A 153 -12.56 17.51 -5.40
C THR A 153 -12.18 18.50 -4.29
N ALA A 154 -11.15 19.31 -4.54
CA ALA A 154 -10.48 20.27 -3.64
C ALA A 154 -10.95 20.24 -2.16
N PHE A 155 -10.63 19.14 -1.47
CA PHE A 155 -10.82 18.88 -0.04
C PHE A 155 -12.18 19.33 0.58
N SER A 156 -13.27 19.16 -0.17
CA SER A 156 -14.61 19.79 -0.11
C SER A 156 -15.40 19.79 1.22
N GLY A 157 -14.76 20.19 2.31
CA GLY A 157 -15.35 20.36 3.63
C GLY A 157 -14.42 19.98 4.79
N TRP A 158 -13.18 19.56 4.52
CA TRP A 158 -12.32 18.87 5.49
C TRP A 158 -10.93 19.48 5.63
N THR A 159 -10.83 20.75 5.23
CA THR A 159 -9.67 21.64 5.42
C THR A 159 -9.77 22.56 6.62
N GLY A 160 -10.94 22.57 7.28
CA GLY A 160 -11.25 23.47 8.39
C GLY A 160 -10.35 23.30 9.61
N ALA A 161 -10.30 24.36 10.45
CA ALA A 161 -9.74 24.53 11.80
C ALA A 161 -8.30 24.04 12.12
N ALA A 162 -7.78 23.04 11.40
CA ALA A 162 -6.56 22.30 11.67
C ALA A 162 -5.68 22.17 10.41
N ASN A 163 -5.96 22.88 9.32
CA ASN A 163 -5.17 22.83 8.08
C ASN A 163 -4.97 21.41 7.52
N ALA A 164 -5.91 20.49 7.79
CA ALA A 164 -5.86 19.14 7.26
C ALA A 164 -6.20 19.14 5.76
N HIS A 165 -5.66 18.21 4.97
CA HIS A 165 -5.98 18.13 3.54
C HIS A 165 -6.42 16.71 3.21
N LEU A 166 -7.71 16.45 3.39
CA LEU A 166 -8.30 15.12 3.32
C LEU A 166 -9.23 15.00 2.10
N ALA A 167 -9.17 13.85 1.42
CA ALA A 167 -10.17 13.44 0.45
C ALA A 167 -11.32 12.71 1.16
N LYS A 168 -12.53 12.78 0.61
CA LYS A 168 -13.64 11.92 1.04
C LYS A 168 -13.42 10.53 0.42
N VAL A 169 -13.49 9.50 1.25
CA VAL A 169 -13.31 8.11 0.84
C VAL A 169 -14.53 7.32 1.28
N LEU A 170 -15.16 6.62 0.35
CA LEU A 170 -16.35 5.82 0.62
C LEU A 170 -16.09 4.36 0.24
N VAL A 171 -16.62 3.46 1.06
CA VAL A 171 -16.88 2.09 0.64
C VAL A 171 -18.31 2.06 0.12
N VAL A 172 -18.47 1.66 -1.13
CA VAL A 172 -19.75 1.73 -1.85
C VAL A 172 -20.14 0.37 -2.42
N GLU A 173 -21.44 0.10 -2.51
CA GLU A 173 -22.02 -1.02 -3.24
C GLU A 173 -23.13 -0.54 -4.18
N ASP A 174 -23.69 -1.44 -4.99
CA ASP A 174 -24.77 -1.13 -5.94
C ASP A 174 -24.45 0.09 -6.83
N VAL A 175 -23.20 0.15 -7.32
CA VAL A 175 -22.72 1.27 -8.14
C VAL A 175 -23.40 1.24 -9.49
N VAL A 176 -24.16 2.28 -9.79
CA VAL A 176 -24.78 2.53 -11.11
C VAL A 176 -23.92 3.50 -11.90
N ASP A 177 -23.46 4.57 -11.25
CA ASP A 177 -22.54 5.55 -11.82
C ASP A 177 -21.69 6.20 -10.70
N ILE A 178 -20.86 7.18 -11.06
CA ILE A 178 -19.91 7.83 -10.12
C ILE A 178 -20.56 8.60 -8.96
N ASN A 179 -21.85 8.95 -9.10
CA ASN A 179 -22.66 9.70 -8.14
C ASN A 179 -23.87 8.91 -7.61
N THR A 180 -24.23 7.80 -8.25
CA THR A 180 -25.35 6.93 -7.87
C THR A 180 -24.85 5.57 -7.37
N PHE A 181 -24.90 5.38 -6.06
CA PHE A 181 -24.43 4.18 -5.37
C PHE A 181 -25.00 4.09 -3.94
N THR A 182 -24.97 2.91 -3.33
CA THR A 182 -25.24 2.71 -1.91
C THR A 182 -23.97 2.92 -1.10
N THR A 183 -23.99 3.82 -0.11
CA THR A 183 -22.84 3.98 0.80
C THR A 183 -22.88 2.92 1.89
N VAL A 184 -21.81 2.13 2.00
CA VAL A 184 -21.63 1.15 3.09
C VAL A 184 -21.00 1.83 4.30
N THR A 185 -19.87 2.50 4.09
CA THR A 185 -19.23 3.34 5.12
C THR A 185 -18.52 4.52 4.48
N GLU A 186 -18.36 5.59 5.26
CA GLU A 186 -17.55 6.74 4.88
C GLU A 186 -16.31 6.90 5.74
N GLY A 187 -15.33 7.60 5.19
CA GLY A 187 -14.10 7.97 5.85
C GLY A 187 -13.32 9.01 5.06
N ARG A 188 -12.07 9.20 5.47
CA ARG A 188 -11.19 10.26 4.97
C ARG A 188 -9.78 9.73 4.88
N TRP A 189 -9.08 10.03 3.79
CA TRP A 189 -7.65 9.75 3.66
C TRP A 189 -6.86 11.04 3.38
N PRO A 190 -5.60 11.14 3.86
CA PRO A 190 -4.67 12.18 3.45
C PRO A 190 -4.59 12.25 1.93
N ALA A 191 -4.86 13.43 1.38
CA ALA A 191 -4.89 13.64 -0.06
C ALA A 191 -3.69 14.45 -0.56
N THR A 192 -2.84 14.93 0.34
CA THR A 192 -1.61 15.66 -0.02
C THR A 192 -0.46 15.34 0.92
N GLY A 193 0.76 15.58 0.45
CA GLY A 193 1.97 15.51 1.28
C GLY A 193 2.30 16.83 1.99
N ARG A 194 1.33 17.74 2.17
CA ARG A 194 1.58 19.06 2.78
C ARG A 194 2.18 18.93 4.18
N TYR A 195 3.14 19.80 4.48
CA TYR A 195 3.96 19.81 5.71
C TYR A 195 4.86 18.58 5.92
N SER A 196 4.97 17.70 4.94
CA SER A 196 5.82 16.50 4.97
C SER A 196 6.82 16.51 3.83
N ASP A 197 7.65 15.46 3.75
CA ASP A 197 8.55 15.22 2.63
C ASP A 197 7.86 14.62 1.40
N LYS A 198 6.52 14.51 1.40
CA LYS A 198 5.68 13.94 0.34
C LYS A 198 5.97 12.46 0.06
N ARG A 199 6.64 11.78 1.00
CA ARG A 199 6.91 10.35 0.93
C ARG A 199 5.63 9.55 0.96
N TRP A 200 5.58 8.46 0.21
CA TRP A 200 4.53 7.46 0.32
C TRP A 200 5.08 6.10 -0.07
N ASP A 201 4.45 5.06 0.48
CA ASP A 201 4.64 3.67 0.08
C ASP A 201 3.25 3.04 -0.10
N LEU A 202 3.12 2.13 -1.08
CA LEU A 202 1.92 1.31 -1.26
C LEU A 202 2.36 -0.13 -1.49
N ILE A 203 1.80 -1.08 -0.75
CA ILE A 203 2.04 -2.51 -0.97
C ILE A 203 0.68 -3.21 -1.05
N GLY A 204 0.51 -4.11 -2.02
CA GLY A 204 -0.76 -4.82 -2.16
C GLY A 204 -0.69 -6.01 -3.10
N ASP A 205 -1.86 -6.62 -3.27
CA ASP A 205 -2.18 -7.57 -4.33
C ASP A 205 -3.43 -7.09 -5.11
N PRO A 206 -3.96 -7.84 -6.10
CA PRO A 206 -5.15 -7.44 -6.88
C PRO A 206 -6.47 -7.39 -6.10
N GLN A 207 -6.43 -7.58 -4.77
CA GLN A 207 -7.60 -7.74 -3.90
C GLN A 207 -7.54 -6.85 -2.64
N LEU A 208 -6.35 -6.51 -2.15
CA LEU A 208 -6.13 -5.61 -1.02
C LEU A 208 -4.84 -4.81 -1.19
N PHE A 209 -4.88 -3.53 -0.83
CA PHE A 209 -3.67 -2.71 -0.73
C PHE A 209 -3.58 -1.97 0.61
N TYR A 210 -2.34 -1.70 1.00
CA TYR A 210 -1.92 -0.86 2.11
C TYR A 210 -1.25 0.39 1.55
N PHE A 211 -1.76 1.57 1.86
CA PHE A 211 -1.26 2.87 1.47
C PHE A 211 -0.74 3.63 2.69
N MET A 212 0.49 4.12 2.60
CA MET A 212 1.22 4.73 3.72
C MET A 212 1.77 6.10 3.31
N PRO A 213 0.92 7.15 3.22
CA PRO A 213 1.39 8.50 2.96
C PRO A 213 2.06 9.08 4.21
N ALA A 214 3.15 9.81 4.01
CA ALA A 214 3.65 10.77 4.97
C ALA A 214 2.86 12.08 4.81
N TYR A 215 2.46 12.67 5.92
CA TYR A 215 1.73 13.94 5.95
C TYR A 215 1.92 14.63 7.29
N ALA A 216 1.52 15.91 7.35
CA ALA A 216 1.66 16.78 8.50
C ALA A 216 3.12 16.98 8.96
N ALA A 217 3.33 17.94 9.87
CA ALA A 217 4.66 18.39 10.25
C ALA A 217 5.48 17.36 11.07
N ALA A 218 4.87 16.31 11.64
CA ALA A 218 5.64 15.19 12.20
C ALA A 218 6.30 14.32 11.12
N ASN A 219 5.84 14.38 9.87
CA ASN A 219 6.43 13.67 8.73
C ASN A 219 6.53 12.14 8.92
N TYR A 220 5.53 11.54 9.58
CA TYR A 220 5.41 10.08 9.73
C TYR A 220 4.46 9.52 8.68
N GLN A 221 4.70 8.26 8.28
CA GLN A 221 3.76 7.52 7.47
C GLN A 221 2.71 6.86 8.36
N PHE A 222 1.44 6.91 7.96
CA PHE A 222 0.37 6.23 8.67
C PHE A 222 -0.37 5.27 7.74
N MET A 223 -0.90 4.18 8.30
CA MET A 223 -1.53 3.14 7.48
C MET A 223 -2.94 3.53 7.05
N TYR A 224 -3.23 3.33 5.78
CA TYR A 224 -4.56 3.27 5.20
C TYR A 224 -4.68 2.00 4.36
N HIS A 225 -5.85 1.37 4.32
CA HIS A 225 -6.05 0.19 3.51
C HIS A 225 -7.48 0.06 3.04
N PHE A 226 -7.62 -0.60 1.90
CA PHE A 226 -8.89 -1.06 1.39
C PHE A 226 -8.70 -2.39 0.66
N GLY A 227 -9.71 -3.25 0.77
CA GLY A 227 -9.81 -4.47 -0.01
C GLY A 227 -10.24 -5.64 0.86
N TYR A 228 -9.95 -6.85 0.41
CA TYR A 228 -10.55 -8.06 0.95
C TYR A 228 -9.56 -8.88 1.76
N ILE A 229 -9.94 -9.23 3.00
CA ILE A 229 -9.16 -10.14 3.87
C ILE A 229 -9.18 -11.57 3.31
N LYS A 230 -8.34 -12.45 3.86
CA LYS A 230 -8.52 -13.90 3.66
C LYS A 230 -9.62 -14.38 4.60
N SER A 231 -10.87 -14.37 4.15
CA SER A 231 -12.03 -14.75 4.98
C SER A 231 -12.04 -16.25 5.30
N LEU A 232 -12.46 -16.60 6.51
CA LEU A 232 -12.73 -18.00 6.89
C LEU A 232 -14.09 -18.50 6.38
N ARG A 233 -15.02 -17.58 6.09
CA ARG A 233 -16.37 -17.94 5.67
C ARG A 233 -16.39 -18.22 4.17
N PRO A 234 -16.77 -19.43 3.73
CA PRO A 234 -16.99 -19.72 2.32
C PRO A 234 -18.05 -18.78 1.73
N GLY A 235 -17.75 -18.17 0.58
CA GLY A 235 -18.67 -17.26 -0.10
C GLY A 235 -18.97 -15.96 0.68
N ASP A 236 -18.09 -15.53 1.58
CA ASP A 236 -18.22 -14.22 2.24
C ASP A 236 -18.07 -13.11 1.18
N ARG A 237 -19.17 -12.43 0.84
CA ARG A 237 -19.15 -11.36 -0.18
C ARG A 237 -18.94 -9.96 0.40
N TYR A 238 -18.75 -9.85 1.72
CA TYR A 238 -18.69 -8.56 2.41
C TYR A 238 -17.56 -8.50 3.45
N HIS A 239 -16.49 -9.25 3.21
CA HIS A 239 -15.26 -9.24 4.02
C HIS A 239 -14.25 -8.16 3.58
N ALA A 240 -14.74 -7.12 2.91
CA ALA A 240 -13.91 -5.96 2.64
C ALA A 240 -13.63 -5.21 3.93
N VAL A 241 -12.38 -4.78 4.09
CA VAL A 241 -11.89 -3.99 5.20
C VAL A 241 -11.48 -2.61 4.76
N PHE A 242 -11.65 -1.64 5.66
CA PHE A 242 -11.33 -0.25 5.45
C PHE A 242 -10.89 0.39 6.77
N ASN A 243 -9.99 1.36 6.72
CA ASN A 243 -9.74 2.26 7.84
C ASN A 243 -9.74 3.71 7.37
N SER A 244 -9.99 4.63 8.31
CA SER A 244 -10.13 6.05 8.04
C SER A 244 -9.18 6.87 8.90
N TYR A 245 -8.94 8.12 8.49
CA TYR A 245 -8.47 9.17 9.39
C TYR A 245 -9.43 9.23 10.60
N PRO A 246 -8.92 9.33 11.85
CA PRO A 246 -9.75 9.06 13.03
C PRO A 246 -10.76 10.14 13.44
N SER A 247 -10.94 11.18 12.62
CA SER A 247 -11.94 12.22 12.85
C SER A 247 -12.71 12.54 11.58
N LEU A 248 -14.03 12.62 11.74
CA LEU A 248 -14.98 13.12 10.75
C LEU A 248 -15.50 14.50 11.16
N LEU A 249 -14.78 15.25 12.01
CA LEU A 249 -15.15 16.61 12.40
C LEU A 249 -14.21 17.63 11.73
N ALA A 250 -14.76 18.46 10.83
CA ALA A 250 -13.99 19.46 10.08
C ALA A 250 -13.50 20.61 10.96
N THR A 251 -14.07 20.72 12.15
CA THR A 251 -13.81 21.74 13.16
C THR A 251 -12.85 21.28 14.24
N ASP A 252 -12.28 20.07 14.14
CA ASP A 252 -11.36 19.51 15.14
C ASP A 252 -10.00 20.23 15.11
N VAL A 253 -9.84 21.22 16.00
CA VAL A 253 -8.61 22.02 16.15
C VAL A 253 -7.42 21.25 16.71
N SER A 254 -7.64 20.05 17.28
CA SER A 254 -6.56 19.26 17.90
C SER A 254 -5.66 18.58 16.88
N ARG A 255 -6.06 18.52 15.61
CA ARG A 255 -5.39 17.77 14.54
C ARG A 255 -4.68 18.66 13.55
N ASN A 256 -3.92 19.64 14.03
CA ASN A 256 -3.35 20.65 13.17
C ASN A 256 -2.12 20.14 12.40
N TRP A 257 -2.24 20.00 11.08
CA TRP A 257 -1.16 19.43 10.26
C TRP A 257 0.10 20.29 10.20
N SER A 258 0.01 21.60 10.45
CA SER A 258 1.18 22.47 10.48
C SER A 258 2.01 22.34 11.76
N ILE A 259 1.53 21.58 12.75
CA ILE A 259 2.14 21.45 14.07
C ILE A 259 2.98 20.17 14.14
N GLY A 260 4.24 20.33 14.53
CA GLY A 260 5.18 19.21 14.65
C GLY A 260 4.85 18.23 15.78
N GLY A 261 5.54 17.08 15.76
CA GLY A 261 5.46 16.11 16.85
C GLY A 261 5.94 16.70 18.19
N GLY A 262 5.30 16.28 19.28
CA GLY A 262 5.58 16.75 20.65
C GLY A 262 4.68 17.90 21.13
N ALA A 263 3.80 18.43 20.27
CA ALA A 263 2.90 19.53 20.61
C ALA A 263 1.45 19.07 20.90
N ASN A 264 0.71 19.83 21.69
CA ASN A 264 -0.63 19.47 22.19
C ASN A 264 -1.71 19.29 21.11
N ASN A 265 -1.57 19.93 19.96
CA ASN A 265 -2.51 19.92 18.83
C ASN A 265 -1.92 19.19 17.60
N SER A 266 -1.24 18.07 17.85
CA SER A 266 -0.65 17.19 16.84
C SER A 266 -1.42 15.86 16.68
N SER A 267 -2.75 15.88 16.81
CA SER A 267 -3.58 14.66 16.83
C SER A 267 -3.98 14.11 15.45
N TYR A 268 -3.11 14.22 14.45
CA TYR A 268 -3.43 13.86 13.06
C TYR A 268 -3.06 12.43 12.66
N GLY A 269 -2.50 11.59 13.55
CA GLY A 269 -2.16 10.21 13.24
C GLY A 269 -3.34 9.24 13.28
N ASN A 270 -3.05 7.93 13.22
CA ASN A 270 -4.01 6.87 13.48
C ASN A 270 -3.40 5.73 14.31
N ASN A 271 -4.25 4.95 14.95
CA ASN A 271 -3.88 3.86 15.86
C ASN A 271 -3.72 2.52 15.12
N TRP A 272 -3.60 2.52 13.79
CA TRP A 272 -3.64 1.28 13.03
C TRP A 272 -2.60 0.25 13.48
N PRO A 273 -1.34 0.56 13.80
CA PRO A 273 -0.42 -0.49 14.27
C PRO A 273 -0.76 -1.13 15.63
N LEU A 274 -1.74 -0.61 16.39
CA LEU A 274 -2.13 -1.18 17.68
C LEU A 274 -2.95 -2.47 17.49
N PHE A 275 -2.65 -3.49 18.30
CA PHE A 275 -3.51 -4.65 18.44
C PHE A 275 -4.65 -4.32 19.41
N ASP A 276 -5.78 -5.02 19.29
CA ASP A 276 -6.98 -4.80 20.11
C ASP A 276 -7.61 -3.39 19.97
N SER A 277 -7.22 -2.63 18.94
CA SER A 277 -7.82 -1.34 18.59
C SER A 277 -8.92 -1.48 17.52
N VAL A 278 -9.92 -0.59 17.59
CA VAL A 278 -11.16 -0.62 16.78
C VAL A 278 -11.21 0.45 15.68
N ASP A 279 -10.07 0.79 15.06
CA ASP A 279 -9.97 1.85 14.04
C ASP A 279 -10.26 1.39 12.60
N SER A 280 -10.66 0.13 12.44
CA SER A 280 -10.90 -0.50 11.14
C SER A 280 -12.28 -1.13 11.09
N TYR A 281 -12.86 -1.13 9.90
CA TYR A 281 -14.23 -1.51 9.63
C TYR A 281 -14.28 -2.65 8.63
N LEU A 282 -15.23 -3.56 8.81
CA LEU A 282 -15.69 -4.53 7.83
C LEU A 282 -16.98 -4.03 7.18
N ALA A 283 -17.11 -4.27 5.88
CA ALA A 283 -18.27 -3.86 5.11
C ALA A 283 -19.59 -4.42 5.67
N ARG A 284 -19.59 -5.65 6.20
CA ARG A 284 -20.72 -6.22 6.96
C ARG A 284 -20.29 -7.12 8.11
N PRO A 285 -21.15 -7.29 9.14
CA PRO A 285 -21.02 -8.31 10.17
C PRO A 285 -20.91 -9.75 9.63
N PHE A 286 -20.46 -10.68 10.47
CA PHE A 286 -20.30 -12.09 10.11
C PHE A 286 -21.60 -12.73 9.61
N HIS A 287 -22.77 -12.25 10.07
CA HIS A 287 -24.09 -12.72 9.66
C HIS A 287 -24.60 -12.13 8.33
N GLN A 288 -23.83 -11.22 7.70
CA GLN A 288 -24.07 -10.65 6.35
C GLN A 288 -25.33 -9.79 6.20
N LEU A 289 -26.04 -9.50 7.29
CA LEU A 289 -27.09 -8.47 7.26
C LEU A 289 -26.45 -7.10 7.04
N PHE A 290 -27.27 -6.15 6.61
CA PHE A 290 -26.84 -4.77 6.39
C PHE A 290 -26.30 -4.12 7.67
N GLY A 291 -25.46 -3.11 7.47
CA GLY A 291 -24.72 -2.44 8.52
C GLY A 291 -23.25 -2.79 8.46
N THR A 292 -22.40 -1.89 8.95
CA THR A 292 -20.96 -2.11 9.08
C THR A 292 -20.64 -2.61 10.49
N THR A 293 -19.46 -3.21 10.65
CA THR A 293 -18.94 -3.55 11.98
C THR A 293 -17.48 -3.15 12.06
N THR A 294 -17.00 -2.89 13.26
CA THR A 294 -15.56 -2.77 13.51
C THR A 294 -14.91 -4.16 13.65
N PHE A 295 -13.60 -4.20 13.49
CA PHE A 295 -12.77 -5.33 13.87
C PHE A 295 -11.52 -4.85 14.58
N TRP A 296 -10.92 -5.74 15.36
CA TRP A 296 -9.58 -5.56 15.90
C TRP A 296 -8.66 -6.67 15.42
N ARG A 297 -7.36 -6.40 15.50
CA ARG A 297 -6.32 -7.37 15.17
C ARG A 297 -5.72 -7.94 16.44
N LYS A 298 -5.24 -9.17 16.34
CA LYS A 298 -4.52 -9.83 17.42
C LYS A 298 -3.04 -9.96 17.12
N GLY A 299 -2.23 -9.76 18.15
CA GLY A 299 -0.79 -9.94 18.13
C GLY A 299 -0.30 -10.30 19.53
N LEU A 300 0.98 -10.70 19.62
CA LEU A 300 1.59 -11.13 20.87
C LEU A 300 1.80 -9.98 21.86
N PHE A 301 2.21 -8.81 21.35
CA PHE A 301 2.41 -7.59 22.13
C PHE A 301 1.32 -6.56 21.83
N GLY A 302 1.37 -5.37 22.45
CA GLY A 302 0.33 -4.35 22.27
C GLY A 302 0.29 -3.69 20.88
N ARG A 303 1.34 -3.81 20.07
CA ARG A 303 1.39 -3.30 18.69
C ARG A 303 2.47 -4.01 17.87
N PHE A 304 2.52 -3.72 16.58
CA PHE A 304 3.68 -4.06 15.74
C PHE A 304 4.95 -3.37 16.25
N GLY A 305 6.10 -4.03 16.11
CA GLY A 305 7.42 -3.44 16.36
C GLY A 305 7.72 -3.12 17.83
N THR A 306 7.02 -3.73 18.78
CA THR A 306 7.26 -3.57 20.22
C THR A 306 7.29 -4.91 20.93
N GLY A 307 7.96 -4.96 22.08
CA GLY A 307 7.90 -6.09 23.02
C GLY A 307 9.24 -6.75 23.32
N MET A 308 10.19 -6.66 22.39
CA MET A 308 11.53 -7.25 22.55
C MET A 308 12.63 -6.22 22.28
N ASN A 309 13.78 -6.42 22.93
CA ASN A 309 15.00 -5.71 22.60
C ASN A 309 15.58 -6.26 21.29
N VAL A 310 16.28 -5.39 20.55
CA VAL A 310 17.08 -5.75 19.39
C VAL A 310 18.46 -5.11 19.52
N PRO A 311 19.54 -5.90 19.60
CA PRO A 311 19.56 -7.37 19.61
C PRO A 311 18.90 -7.97 20.86
N ASN A 312 18.31 -9.16 20.73
CA ASN A 312 17.79 -9.92 21.88
C ASN A 312 18.94 -10.44 22.75
N GLY A 313 18.86 -10.29 24.07
CA GLY A 313 20.00 -10.54 24.98
C GLY A 313 20.59 -11.97 24.88
N PRO A 314 19.77 -13.04 24.89
CA PRO A 314 20.27 -14.42 24.87
C PRO A 314 21.01 -14.86 23.59
N ASP A 315 20.64 -14.35 22.41
CA ASP A 315 21.09 -14.90 21.12
C ASP A 315 21.46 -13.83 20.08
N ASN A 316 21.38 -12.56 20.46
CA ASN A 316 21.51 -11.40 19.59
C ASN A 316 20.52 -11.34 18.41
N GLY A 317 19.39 -12.04 18.51
CA GLY A 317 18.43 -12.19 17.42
C GLY A 317 17.50 -10.98 17.22
N PHE A 318 16.91 -10.94 16.02
CA PHE A 318 15.72 -10.12 15.72
C PHE A 318 14.53 -11.05 15.51
N TYR A 319 13.42 -10.75 16.19
CA TYR A 319 12.24 -11.61 16.22
C TYR A 319 11.03 -10.94 15.59
N LEU A 320 10.23 -11.76 14.92
CA LEU A 320 9.00 -11.39 14.25
C LEU A 320 8.01 -12.55 14.30
N SER A 321 6.72 -12.27 14.17
CA SER A 321 5.71 -13.29 13.88
C SER A 321 5.66 -13.58 12.39
N ALA A 322 5.65 -14.87 12.05
CA ALA A 322 5.35 -15.37 10.72
C ALA A 322 3.85 -15.64 10.51
N ASP A 323 3.07 -15.66 11.61
CA ASP A 323 1.65 -16.01 11.56
C ASP A 323 0.82 -14.89 10.93
N PRO A 324 -0.20 -15.23 10.12
CA PRO A 324 -1.10 -14.24 9.56
C PRO A 324 -1.81 -13.42 10.65
N VAL A 325 -1.97 -12.12 10.40
CA VAL A 325 -2.61 -11.22 11.38
C VAL A 325 -4.10 -11.47 11.42
N MET A 326 -4.60 -12.02 12.53
CA MET A 326 -6.02 -12.32 12.72
C MET A 326 -6.89 -11.06 12.70
N VAL A 327 -8.09 -11.20 12.13
CA VAL A 327 -9.16 -10.20 12.11
C VAL A 327 -10.31 -10.72 12.98
N MET A 328 -10.50 -10.08 14.13
CA MET A 328 -11.56 -10.41 15.10
C MET A 328 -12.65 -9.34 15.02
N GLU A 329 -13.86 -9.75 14.66
CA GLU A 329 -15.05 -8.92 14.76
C GLU A 329 -15.57 -8.87 16.20
N THR A 330 -16.37 -7.84 16.50
CA THR A 330 -17.18 -7.68 17.71
C THR A 330 -17.76 -9.00 18.22
N ASN A 331 -17.73 -9.17 19.55
CA ASN A 331 -18.06 -10.40 20.26
C ASN A 331 -17.11 -11.58 19.98
N SER A 332 -15.86 -11.28 19.60
CA SER A 332 -14.77 -12.25 19.43
C SER A 332 -14.99 -13.28 18.34
N HIS A 333 -15.57 -12.87 17.21
CA HIS A 333 -15.73 -13.72 16.04
C HIS A 333 -14.51 -13.59 15.12
N LEU A 334 -13.77 -14.68 14.89
CA LEU A 334 -12.69 -14.69 13.92
C LEU A 334 -13.25 -14.63 12.50
N ARG A 335 -12.95 -13.54 11.78
CA ARG A 335 -13.40 -13.34 10.39
C ARG A 335 -12.43 -13.85 9.35
N GLY A 336 -11.15 -13.87 9.68
CA GLY A 336 -10.10 -14.18 8.71
C GLY A 336 -8.77 -13.58 9.10
N TYR A 337 -7.95 -13.36 8.08
CA TYR A 337 -6.59 -12.86 8.26
C TYR A 337 -6.31 -11.72 7.29
N LEU A 338 -5.59 -10.70 7.77
CA LEU A 338 -5.03 -9.68 6.90
C LEU A 338 -3.83 -10.25 6.15
N PRO A 339 -3.87 -10.25 4.81
CA PRO A 339 -2.79 -10.78 4.01
C PRO A 339 -1.55 -9.88 4.05
N GLY A 340 -0.38 -10.48 3.85
CA GLY A 340 0.86 -9.76 3.55
C GLY A 340 1.59 -9.11 4.71
N LEU A 341 0.97 -9.01 5.89
CA LEU A 341 1.57 -8.39 7.06
C LEU A 341 2.51 -9.35 7.79
N ILE A 342 3.62 -8.80 8.26
CA ILE A 342 4.59 -9.44 9.15
C ILE A 342 4.71 -8.56 10.38
N CYS A 343 4.72 -9.17 11.57
CA CYS A 343 4.79 -8.44 12.84
C CYS A 343 6.18 -8.54 13.47
N PRO A 344 7.08 -7.55 13.27
CA PRO A 344 8.26 -7.38 14.11
C PRO A 344 7.91 -7.26 15.59
N PHE A 345 8.80 -7.72 16.47
CA PHE A 345 8.68 -7.49 17.92
C PHE A 345 9.59 -6.36 18.43
N SER A 346 10.24 -5.65 17.52
CA SER A 346 11.07 -4.46 17.80
C SER A 346 11.10 -3.53 16.58
N SER A 347 11.57 -2.30 16.76
CA SER A 347 11.60 -1.28 15.70
C SER A 347 12.99 -0.72 15.40
N PRO A 348 13.91 -1.49 14.78
CA PRO A 348 15.15 -0.94 14.23
C PRO A 348 14.86 0.18 13.22
N LEU A 349 15.21 1.42 13.55
CA LEU A 349 14.85 2.58 12.73
C LEU A 349 15.52 2.56 11.34
N ASP A 350 16.75 2.05 11.27
CA ASP A 350 17.52 1.96 10.02
C ASP A 350 16.96 0.97 9.01
N TRP A 351 15.94 0.19 9.38
CA TRP A 351 15.30 -0.79 8.49
C TRP A 351 14.14 -0.18 7.69
N HIS A 352 13.81 1.07 7.98
CA HIS A 352 12.80 1.82 7.24
C HIS A 352 13.05 1.78 5.73
N ARG A 353 12.05 1.32 4.97
CA ARG A 353 12.03 1.24 3.50
C ARG A 353 13.10 0.35 2.90
N LYS A 354 13.60 -0.62 3.66
CA LYS A 354 14.54 -1.64 3.19
C LYS A 354 13.85 -2.98 2.98
N ASN A 355 14.37 -3.72 2.00
CA ASN A 355 13.95 -5.08 1.69
C ASN A 355 15.02 -6.06 2.20
N PHE A 356 14.58 -7.15 2.79
CA PHE A 356 15.42 -8.23 3.29
C PHE A 356 14.90 -9.55 2.74
N ALA A 357 15.78 -10.32 2.10
CA ALA A 357 15.45 -11.66 1.63
C ALA A 357 16.01 -12.70 2.60
N GLY A 358 15.31 -13.82 2.77
CA GLY A 358 15.84 -14.97 3.49
C GLY A 358 16.05 -14.76 4.98
N LEU A 359 15.19 -13.95 5.63
CA LEU A 359 15.20 -13.83 7.09
C LEU A 359 15.00 -15.24 7.71
N PRO A 360 15.66 -15.58 8.84
CA PRO A 360 15.61 -16.95 9.37
C PRO A 360 14.21 -17.52 9.60
N ALA A 361 13.27 -16.68 10.05
CA ALA A 361 11.86 -17.07 10.24
C ALA A 361 11.04 -17.12 8.94
N LEU A 362 11.55 -16.55 7.84
CA LEU A 362 10.88 -16.40 6.55
C LEU A 362 11.87 -16.66 5.38
N PRO A 363 12.50 -17.85 5.32
CA PRO A 363 13.68 -18.09 4.47
C PRO A 363 13.40 -18.00 2.96
N ALA A 364 12.15 -18.21 2.54
CA ALA A 364 11.73 -18.12 1.13
C ALA A 364 11.07 -16.77 0.77
N LYS A 365 11.09 -15.79 1.67
CA LYS A 365 10.39 -14.51 1.48
C LYS A 365 11.33 -13.33 1.38
N THR A 366 10.93 -12.37 0.57
CA THR A 366 11.45 -11.01 0.61
C THR A 366 10.50 -10.17 1.43
N VAL A 367 11.02 -9.50 2.46
CA VAL A 367 10.25 -8.71 3.41
C VAL A 367 10.66 -7.24 3.29
N ARG A 368 9.69 -6.36 3.15
CA ARG A 368 9.90 -4.91 3.22
C ARG A 368 9.45 -4.38 4.56
N PHE A 369 10.32 -3.63 5.25
CA PHE A 369 9.95 -2.98 6.50
C PHE A 369 9.65 -1.49 6.30
N ILE A 370 8.59 -1.00 6.94
CA ILE A 370 8.17 0.40 6.94
C ILE A 370 7.96 0.85 8.38
N LEU A 371 8.35 2.09 8.69
CA LEU A 371 8.07 2.72 9.98
C LEU A 371 6.74 3.46 9.85
N LEU A 372 5.83 3.19 10.76
CA LEU A 372 4.50 3.78 10.79
C LEU A 372 4.25 4.47 12.12
N GLY A 373 3.57 5.60 12.08
CA GLY A 373 3.00 6.21 13.28
C GLY A 373 1.95 5.29 13.91
N TYR A 374 1.97 5.15 15.24
CA TYR A 374 1.08 4.22 15.96
C TYR A 374 0.01 4.86 16.83
N SER A 375 -0.02 6.19 16.89
CA SER A 375 -0.86 6.97 17.79
C SER A 375 -1.59 8.07 17.02
N GLN A 376 -2.78 8.46 17.49
CA GLN A 376 -3.48 9.62 16.96
C GLN A 376 -2.78 10.93 17.34
N SER A 377 -2.52 11.13 18.63
CA SER A 377 -1.66 12.21 19.15
C SER A 377 -0.23 11.97 18.70
N GLN A 378 0.52 12.99 18.27
CA GLN A 378 1.98 12.90 18.10
C GLN A 378 2.73 13.52 19.29
N ASN A 379 2.09 13.59 20.46
CA ASN A 379 2.69 13.99 21.73
C ASN A 379 2.70 12.79 22.71
N PRO A 380 3.88 12.32 23.16
CA PRO A 380 5.23 12.79 22.79
C PRO A 380 5.59 12.52 21.33
N ALA A 381 6.64 13.19 20.83
CA ALA A 381 7.16 12.95 19.48
C ALA A 381 7.73 11.51 19.32
N SER A 382 8.08 11.15 18.09
CA SER A 382 8.75 9.89 17.74
C SER A 382 7.91 8.63 17.99
N GLN A 383 6.59 8.74 17.86
CA GLN A 383 5.65 7.63 18.02
C GLN A 383 5.53 6.78 16.76
N VAL A 384 6.65 6.15 16.37
CA VAL A 384 6.73 5.25 15.22
C VAL A 384 7.01 3.81 15.64
N CYS A 385 6.61 2.86 14.80
CA CYS A 385 6.87 1.43 14.97
C CYS A 385 7.09 0.75 13.62
N LEU A 386 7.81 -0.37 13.61
CA LEU A 386 8.13 -1.11 12.40
C LEU A 386 7.04 -2.13 12.06
N VAL A 387 6.59 -2.13 10.81
CA VAL A 387 5.69 -3.13 10.22
C VAL A 387 6.40 -3.77 9.03
N GLY A 388 6.27 -5.10 8.89
CA GLY A 388 6.83 -5.84 7.75
C GLY A 388 5.75 -6.20 6.73
N PHE A 389 6.16 -6.32 5.47
CA PHE A 389 5.32 -6.76 4.36
C PHE A 389 6.00 -7.85 3.56
N ASP A 390 5.31 -8.96 3.33
CA ASP A 390 5.73 -10.03 2.42
C ASP A 390 5.60 -9.56 0.97
N LEU A 391 6.72 -9.44 0.26
CA LEU A 391 6.78 -9.02 -1.14
C LEU A 391 6.77 -10.20 -2.13
N THR A 392 6.91 -11.44 -1.64
CA THR A 392 6.97 -12.65 -2.47
C THR A 392 5.55 -13.11 -2.83
N GLY A 393 4.67 -13.23 -1.83
CA GLY A 393 3.34 -13.81 -2.04
C GLY A 393 3.36 -15.27 -2.53
N PRO A 394 2.28 -15.76 -3.16
CA PRO A 394 0.96 -15.12 -3.21
C PRO A 394 0.39 -14.96 -1.81
N TRP A 395 -0.45 -13.94 -1.62
CA TRP A 395 -1.10 -13.71 -0.33
C TRP A 395 -2.35 -14.57 -0.12
N ARG A 396 -2.90 -15.13 -1.20
CA ARG A 396 -4.13 -15.92 -1.21
C ARG A 396 -4.13 -16.93 -2.35
#